data_AF-A0A7W1LN36-F1
#
_entry.id   AF-A0A7W1LN36-F1
#
_cell.length_a   1.000
_cell.length_b   1.000
_cell.length_c   1.000
_cell.angle_alpha   90.00
_cell.angle_beta   90.00
_cell.angle_gamma   90.00
#
_symmetry.space_group_name_H-M   'P 1'
#
loop_
_entity.id
_entity.type
_entity.pdbx_description
1 polymer ?
#
loop_
_entity_poly.entity_id
_entity_poly.type
_entity_poly.pdbx_seq_one_letter_code
_entity_poly.pdbx_strand_id
1 'polypeptide(L)' 'LLIASGADVKVVQARLRHASAKTTLDTYGHLWPDSDDSTRAAIGAVLADRANDRKTAQ' A
#
# COMPACT_ATOMS: atom_id res chain seq x y z
N LEU A 1 5.40 -15.20 6.44
CA LEU A 1 5.90 -14.53 7.67
C LEU A 1 6.18 -13.04 7.48
N LEU A 2 6.89 -12.59 6.42
CA LEU A 2 7.10 -11.14 6.18
C LEU A 2 5.93 -10.43 5.50
N ILE A 3 5.37 -11.03 4.46
CA ILE A 3 4.25 -10.44 3.71
C ILE A 3 2.98 -10.42 4.58
N ALA A 4 2.69 -11.54 5.25
CA ALA A 4 1.59 -11.66 6.20
C ALA A 4 1.70 -10.71 7.41
N SER A 5 2.91 -10.20 7.73
CA SER A 5 3.11 -9.19 8.77
C SER A 5 3.06 -7.75 8.24
N GLY A 6 2.65 -7.54 6.98
CA GLY A 6 2.55 -6.21 6.36
C GLY A 6 3.88 -5.61 5.91
N ALA A 7 4.93 -6.41 5.67
CA ALA A 7 6.18 -5.88 5.17
C ALA A 7 6.04 -5.34 3.74
N ASP A 8 6.71 -4.22 3.47
CA ASP A 8 6.77 -3.59 2.15
C ASP A 8 7.47 -4.48 1.10
N VAL A 9 7.03 -4.38 -0.16
CA VAL A 9 7.59 -5.11 -1.30
C VAL A 9 9.11 -4.94 -1.43
N LYS A 10 9.67 -3.75 -1.19
CA LYS A 10 11.13 -3.52 -1.25
C LYS A 10 11.87 -4.17 -0.10
N VAL A 11 11.25 -4.25 1.08
CA VAL A 11 11.82 -4.96 2.24
C VAL A 11 11.90 -6.45 1.95
N VAL A 12 10.85 -7.02 1.35
CA VAL A 12 10.83 -8.43 0.94
C VAL A 12 11.82 -8.67 -0.21
N GLN A 13 11.87 -7.79 -1.20
CA GLN A 13 12.85 -7.85 -2.30
C GLN A 13 14.28 -7.89 -1.78
N ALA A 14 14.65 -6.99 -0.87
CA ALA A 14 16.00 -6.91 -0.32
C ALA A 14 16.37 -8.16 0.49
N ARG A 15 15.43 -8.67 1.31
CA ARG A 15 15.63 -9.88 2.11
C ARG A 15 15.76 -11.15 1.27
N LEU A 16 15.06 -11.22 0.15
CA LEU A 16 15.16 -12.32 -0.81
C LEU A 16 16.28 -12.13 -1.85
N ARG A 17 16.98 -10.99 -1.81
CA ARG A 17 18.02 -10.61 -2.78
C ARG A 17 17.55 -10.67 -4.23
N HIS A 18 16.28 -10.35 -4.46
CA HIS A 18 15.76 -10.22 -5.80
C HIS A 18 16.32 -8.96 -6.47
N ALA A 19 16.77 -9.12 -7.72
CA ALA A 19 17.30 -8.02 -8.51
C ALA A 19 16.26 -6.92 -8.78
N SER A 20 14.96 -7.25 -8.75
CA SER A 20 13.88 -6.29 -8.96
C SER A 20 12.65 -6.58 -8.09
N ALA A 21 11.91 -5.52 -7.78
CA ALA A 21 10.60 -5.61 -7.11
C ALA A 21 9.57 -6.37 -7.97
N LYS A 22 9.69 -6.28 -9.30
CA LYS A 22 8.85 -7.02 -10.24
C LYS A 22 8.93 -8.52 -10.01
N THR A 23 10.14 -9.07 -9.86
CA THR A 23 10.35 -10.49 -9.55
C THR A 23 9.62 -10.91 -8.27
N THR A 24 9.66 -10.06 -7.23
CA THR A 24 8.95 -10.29 -5.97
C THR A 24 7.43 -10.25 -6.15
N LEU A 25 6.91 -9.28 -6.90
CA LEU A 25 5.47 -9.12 -7.16
C LEU A 25 4.91 -10.25 -8.03
N ASP A 26 5.61 -10.62 -9.11
CA ASP A 26 5.20 -11.70 -10.00
C ASP A 26 5.13 -13.05 -9.26
N THR A 27 6.02 -13.25 -8.27
CA THR A 27 6.11 -14.51 -7.51
C THR A 27 5.19 -14.54 -6.29
N TYR A 28 5.13 -13.44 -5.52
CA TYR A 28 4.49 -13.41 -4.19
C TYR A 28 3.35 -12.39 -4.06
N GLY A 29 2.98 -11.69 -5.13
CA GLY A 29 1.93 -10.66 -5.12
C GLY A 29 0.60 -11.17 -4.56
N HIS A 30 0.28 -12.45 -4.80
CA HIS A 30 -0.93 -13.12 -4.31
C HIS A 30 -0.99 -13.30 -2.78
N LEU A 31 0.13 -13.10 -2.07
CA LEU A 31 0.17 -13.18 -0.61
C LEU A 31 -0.11 -11.83 0.06
N TRP A 32 -0.10 -10.72 -0.69
CA TRP A 32 -0.48 -9.43 -0.15
C TRP A 32 -2.01 -9.37 -0.02
N PRO A 33 -2.53 -8.94 1.15
CA PRO A 33 -3.96 -8.74 1.31
C PRO A 33 -4.46 -7.73 0.28
N ASP A 34 -5.67 -7.96 -0.25
CA ASP A 34 -6.34 -7.05 -1.19
C ASP A 34 -6.32 -5.63 -0.59
N SER A 35 -5.40 -4.81 -1.10
CA SER A 35 -5.12 -3.47 -0.58
C SER A 35 -6.11 -2.43 -1.10
N ASP A 36 -7.11 -2.88 -1.85
CA ASP A 36 -8.14 -2.03 -2.43
C ASP A 36 -8.96 -1.31 -1.37
N ASP A 37 -9.26 -1.97 -0.24
CA ASP A 37 -10.10 -1.37 0.80
C ASP A 37 -9.33 -0.33 1.62
N SER A 38 -8.06 -0.61 1.94
CA SER A 38 -7.19 0.34 2.66
C SER A 38 -6.80 1.54 1.80
N THR A 39 -6.57 1.34 0.50
CA THR A 39 -6.28 2.43 -0.45
C THR A 39 -7.49 3.33 -0.64
N ARG A 40 -8.68 2.73 -0.80
CA ARG A 40 -9.93 3.50 -0.92
C ARG A 40 -10.23 4.31 0.33
N ALA A 41 -10.04 3.72 1.51
CA ALA A 41 -10.21 4.43 2.78
C ALA A 41 -9.22 5.60 2.93
N ALA A 42 -7.94 5.39 2.60
CA ALA A 42 -6.91 6.44 2.67
C ALA A 42 -7.20 7.60 1.71
N ILE A 43 -7.58 7.30 0.45
CA ILE A 43 -7.98 8.32 -0.52
C ILE A 43 -9.24 9.05 -0.04
N GLY A 44 -10.23 8.31 0.47
CA GLY A 44 -11.46 8.88 1.02
C GLY A 44 -11.19 9.86 2.16
N ALA A 45 -10.31 9.50 3.11
CA ALA A 45 -9.92 10.38 4.21
C ALA A 45 -9.27 11.68 3.72
N VAL A 46 -8.34 11.57 2.77
CA VAL A 46 -7.63 12.72 2.18
C VAL A 46 -8.58 13.64 1.40
N LEU A 47 -9.58 13.09 0.72
CA LEU A 47 -10.59 13.88 0.01
C LEU A 47 -11.58 14.55 0.98
N ALA A 48 -11.96 13.86 2.07
CA ALA A 48 -12.83 14.41 3.10
C ALA A 48 -12.17 15.58 3.84
N ASP A 49 -10.89 15.46 4.18
CA ASP A 49 -10.08 16.50 4.81
C ASP A 49 -10.05 17.78 3.95
N ARG A 50 -9.70 17.64 2.66
CA ARG A 50 -9.74 18.74 1.68
C ARG A 50 -11.13 19.35 1.48
N ALA A 51 -12.19 18.56 1.64
CA ALA A 51 -13.55 19.06 1.54
C ALA A 51 -13.93 19.90 2.77
N ASN A 52 -13.45 19.53 3.95
CA ASN A 52 -13.65 20.32 5.18
C ASN A 52 -12.85 21.62 5.15
N ASP A 53 -11.60 21.61 4.70
CA ASP A 53 -10.78 22.83 4.54
C ASP A 53 -11.44 23.90 3.65
N ARG A 54 -12.15 23.46 2.60
CA ARG A 54 -12.89 24.36 1.70
C ARG A 54 -14.18 24.92 2.30
N LYS A 55 -14.74 24.27 3.33
CA LYS A 55 -15.95 24.72 4.02
C LYS A 55 -15.62 25.69 5.16
N THR A 56 -14.47 25.56 5.80
CA THR A 56 -14.01 26.51 6.84
C THR A 56 -13.48 27.81 6.27
N ALA A 57 -13.11 27.85 4.99
CA ALA A 57 -12.66 29.06 4.29
C ALA A 57 -13.77 29.87 3.59
N GLN A 58 -15.04 29.45 3.70
CA GLN A 58 -16.24 30.15 3.20
C GLN A 58 -17.07 30.68 4.37
#